data_AF-A0A836RZK6-F1
#
_entry.id   AF-A0A836RZK6-F1
#
_cell.length_a   1.000
_cell.length_b   1.000
_cell.length_c   1.000
_cell.angle_alpha   90.00
_cell.angle_beta   90.00
_cell.angle_gamma   90.00
#
_symmetry.space_group_name_H-M   'P 1'
#
loop_
_entity.id
_entity.type
_entity.pdbx_description
1 polymer ?
#
loop_
_entity_poly.entity_id
_entity_poly.type
_entity_poly.pdbx_seq_one_letter_code
_entity_poly.pdbx_strand_id
1 'polypeptide(L)'
;TVLGGANAILFGGGVGENSALIREKILAGMEWLGIELDGGRNSATKGMEGRISTPESQTEIRVIAVDEGAVLAGEAIRVIEERNR
;
A
#
# COMPACT_ATOMS: atom_id res chain seq x y z
N THR A 1 10.24 -18.22 -3.28
CA THR A 1 9.41 -17.32 -2.44
C THR A 1 7.97 -17.78 -2.52
N VAL A 2 7.10 -17.44 -1.55
CA VAL A 2 5.68 -17.86 -1.53
C VAL A 2 4.91 -17.39 -2.78
N LEU A 3 5.24 -16.20 -3.29
CA LEU A 3 4.54 -15.57 -4.42
C LEU A 3 5.25 -15.71 -5.77
N GLY A 4 6.47 -16.25 -5.81
CA GLY A 4 7.30 -16.27 -7.03
C GLY A 4 7.84 -14.90 -7.48
N GLY A 5 7.45 -13.81 -6.80
CA GLY A 5 7.80 -12.42 -7.10
C GLY A 5 6.69 -11.49 -6.61
N ALA A 6 6.86 -10.18 -6.80
CA ALA A 6 5.80 -9.20 -6.55
C ALA A 6 5.78 -8.18 -7.69
N ASN A 7 4.60 -7.80 -8.15
CA ASN A 7 4.45 -6.70 -9.10
C ASN A 7 4.32 -5.34 -8.40
N ALA A 8 3.77 -5.34 -7.18
CA ALA A 8 3.58 -4.12 -6.41
C ALA A 8 3.66 -4.36 -4.90
N ILE A 9 4.01 -3.30 -4.17
CA ILE A 9 3.93 -3.18 -2.71
C ILE A 9 3.05 -1.98 -2.38
N LEU A 10 2.03 -2.21 -1.54
CA LEU A 10 1.05 -1.19 -1.16
C LEU A 10 1.20 -0.87 0.32
N PHE A 11 1.36 0.41 0.65
CA PHE A 11 1.30 0.92 2.00
C PHE A 11 -0.07 1.53 2.24
N GLY A 12 -0.77 1.04 3.26
CA GLY A 12 -2.04 1.57 3.73
C GLY A 12 -2.10 1.60 5.25
N GLY A 13 -3.21 2.10 5.77
CA GLY A 13 -3.45 2.26 7.21
C GLY A 13 -2.63 3.41 7.81
N GLY A 14 -2.91 3.75 9.06
CA GLY A 14 -2.40 4.98 9.69
C GLY A 14 -0.89 5.20 9.54
N VAL A 15 -0.05 4.20 9.84
CA VAL A 15 1.41 4.34 9.71
C VAL A 15 1.87 4.31 8.26
N GLY A 16 1.31 3.39 7.46
CA GLY A 16 1.67 3.21 6.06
C GLY A 16 1.36 4.45 5.23
N GLU A 17 0.26 5.14 5.53
CA GLU A 17 -0.18 6.35 4.82
C GLU A 17 0.59 7.60 5.26
N ASN A 18 0.89 7.73 6.55
CA ASN A 18 1.35 9.00 7.11
C ASN A 18 2.87 9.07 7.36
N SER A 19 3.56 7.93 7.40
CA SER A 19 4.98 7.88 7.79
C SER A 19 5.91 7.52 6.65
N ALA A 20 6.29 8.53 5.85
CA ALA A 20 7.28 8.40 4.78
C ALA A 20 8.61 7.78 5.27
N LEU A 21 9.06 8.15 6.48
CA LEU A 21 10.28 7.61 7.10
C LEU A 21 10.19 6.11 7.35
N ILE A 22 9.02 5.63 7.80
CA ILE A 22 8.82 4.20 8.06
C ILE A 22 8.77 3.43 6.75
N ARG A 23 8.10 3.96 5.72
CA ARG A 23 8.11 3.35 4.37
C ARG A 23 9.54 3.22 3.84
N GLU A 24 10.33 4.28 3.94
CA GLU A 24 11.72 4.29 3.50
C GLU A 24 12.55 3.23 4.24
N LYS A 25 12.41 3.14 5.56
CA LYS A 25 13.10 2.12 6.38
C LYS A 25 12.69 0.69 6.06
N ILE A 26 11.41 0.47 5.74
CA ILE A 26 10.91 -0.87 5.35
C ILE A 26 11.51 -1.29 4.01
N LEU A 27 11.62 -0.36 3.06
CA LEU A 27 12.10 -0.63 1.71
C LEU A 27 13.63 -0.66 1.59
N ALA A 28 14.35 -0.13 2.58
CA ALA A 28 15.81 -0.11 2.59
C ALA A 28 16.39 -1.55 2.53
N GLY A 29 17.32 -1.79 1.60
CA GLY A 29 17.93 -3.11 1.42
C GLY A 29 17.09 -4.10 0.60
N MET A 30 15.97 -3.65 0.03
CA MET A 30 15.10 -4.48 -0.83
C MET A 30 15.36 -4.28 -2.33
N GLU A 31 16.50 -3.70 -2.72
CA GLU A 31 16.85 -3.44 -4.14
C GLU A 31 16.87 -4.74 -4.97
N TRP A 32 17.14 -5.88 -4.33
CA TRP A 32 17.10 -7.21 -4.95
C TRP A 32 15.70 -7.64 -5.43
N LEU A 33 14.65 -6.97 -4.98
CA LEU A 33 13.27 -7.12 -5.49
C LEU A 33 12.96 -6.16 -6.65
N GLY A 34 13.96 -5.46 -7.19
CA GLY A 34 13.76 -4.47 -8.25
C GLY A 34 13.00 -3.24 -7.76
N ILE A 35 13.16 -2.90 -6.49
CA ILE A 35 12.56 -1.73 -5.85
C ILE A 35 13.47 -0.53 -6.04
N GLU A 36 12.91 0.53 -6.60
CA GLU A 36 13.52 1.85 -6.67
C GLU A 36 12.54 2.90 -6.13
N LEU A 37 12.84 3.43 -4.94
CA LEU A 37 12.02 4.42 -4.26
C LEU A 37 12.34 5.83 -4.78
N ASP A 38 11.30 6.58 -5.15
CA ASP A 38 11.40 8.03 -5.36
C ASP A 38 11.21 8.73 -4.01
N GLY A 39 12.31 9.16 -3.39
CA GLY A 39 12.30 9.80 -2.08
C GLY A 39 11.50 11.11 -2.03
N GLY A 40 11.42 11.83 -3.15
CA GLY A 40 10.65 13.06 -3.28
C GLY A 40 9.15 12.77 -3.24
N ARG A 41 8.69 11.82 -4.08
CA ARG A 41 7.30 11.33 -4.05
C ARG A 41 6.97 10.73 -2.70
N ASN A 42 7.84 9.89 -2.14
CA ASN A 42 7.62 9.28 -0.83
C ASN A 42 7.38 10.34 0.25
N SER A 43 8.17 11.40 0.27
CA SER A 43 8.04 12.49 1.24
C SER A 43 6.77 13.33 1.05
N ALA A 44 6.36 13.56 -0.19
CA ALA A 44 5.16 14.33 -0.52
C ALA A 44 3.85 13.56 -0.24
N THR A 45 3.90 12.23 -0.25
CA THR A 45 2.70 11.35 -0.18
C THR A 45 2.32 11.02 1.28
N LYS A 46 2.27 12.02 2.18
CA LYS A 46 1.84 11.82 3.57
C LYS A 46 0.36 12.15 3.71
N GLY A 47 -0.46 11.17 4.09
CA GLY A 47 -1.92 11.35 4.22
C GLY A 47 -2.64 11.55 2.88
N MET A 48 -1.99 11.18 1.77
CA MET A 48 -2.56 11.19 0.44
C MET A 48 -2.13 9.93 -0.31
N GLU A 49 -2.88 9.55 -1.33
CA GLU A 49 -2.52 8.42 -2.18
C GLU A 49 -1.51 8.82 -3.25
N GLY A 50 -0.69 7.86 -3.68
CA GLY A 50 0.26 8.13 -4.77
C GLY A 50 1.26 7.01 -5.00
N ARG A 51 1.80 6.98 -6.22
CA ARG A 51 2.97 6.15 -6.53
C ARG A 51 4.21 6.78 -5.92
N ILE A 52 4.98 5.99 -5.19
CA ILE A 52 6.23 6.40 -4.55
C ILE A 52 7.47 5.71 -5.15
N SER A 53 7.32 4.77 -6.08
CA SER A 53 8.46 4.25 -6.85
C SER A 53 8.84 5.15 -8.03
N THR A 54 10.10 5.04 -8.48
CA THR A 54 10.56 5.61 -9.75
C THR A 54 9.86 4.94 -10.94
N PRO A 55 9.76 5.58 -12.11
CA PRO A 55 9.28 4.95 -13.35
C PRO A 55 10.01 3.64 -13.72
N GLU A 56 11.30 3.54 -13.39
CA GLU A 56 12.21 2.44 -13.73
C GLU A 56 12.10 1.24 -12.77
N SER A 57 11.55 1.45 -11.57
CA SER A 57 11.31 0.39 -10.59
C SER A 57 10.51 -0.77 -11.19
N GLN A 58 11.07 -1.99 -11.13
CA GLN A 58 10.39 -3.20 -11.60
C GLN A 58 9.22 -3.60 -10.70
N THR A 59 9.33 -3.31 -9.41
CA THR A 59 8.23 -3.44 -8.45
C THR A 59 7.60 -2.07 -8.22
N GLU A 60 6.29 -1.92 -8.48
CA GLU A 60 5.58 -0.68 -8.20
C GLU A 60 5.38 -0.48 -6.69
N ILE A 61 5.50 0.75 -6.19
CA ILE A 61 5.25 1.04 -4.78
C ILE A 61 4.27 2.18 -4.68
N ARG A 62 3.20 1.99 -3.90
CA ARG A 62 2.14 2.99 -3.73
C ARG A 62 1.73 3.16 -2.28
N VAL A 63 1.26 4.36 -1.97
CA VAL A 63 0.45 4.66 -0.78
C VAL A 63 -1.00 4.67 -1.21
N ILE A 64 -1.85 3.94 -0.49
CA ILE A 64 -3.30 3.86 -0.71
C ILE A 64 -4.02 4.15 0.60
N ALA A 65 -5.14 4.86 0.52
CA ALA A 65 -6.01 5.10 1.66
C ALA A 65 -6.84 3.84 1.90
N VAL A 66 -6.90 3.41 3.15
CA VAL A 66 -7.76 2.29 3.55
C VAL A 66 -8.99 2.87 4.26
N ASP A 67 -10.17 2.47 3.80
CA ASP A 67 -11.43 2.72 4.49
C ASP A 67 -11.95 1.41 5.07
N GLU A 68 -11.46 1.05 6.26
CA GLU A 68 -11.91 -0.17 6.94
C GLU A 68 -13.41 -0.10 7.28
N GLY A 69 -13.94 1.10 7.51
CA GLY A 69 -15.35 1.32 7.82
C GLY A 69 -16.27 0.92 6.67
N ALA A 70 -15.93 1.32 5.44
CA ALA A 70 -16.68 0.94 4.25
C ALA A 70 -16.65 -0.57 4.01
N VAL A 71 -15.49 -1.21 4.18
CA VAL A 71 -15.35 -2.66 4.02
C VAL A 71 -16.20 -3.41 5.06
N LEU A 72 -16.09 -3.03 6.33
CA LEU A 72 -16.86 -3.67 7.41
C LEU A 72 -18.37 -3.46 7.24
N ALA A 73 -18.80 -2.27 6.80
CA ALA A 73 -20.21 -2.00 6.51
C ALA A 73 -20.72 -2.89 5.37
N GLY A 74 -19.94 -3.06 4.30
CA GLY A 74 -20.27 -3.95 3.20
C GLY A 74 -20.42 -5.41 3.64
N GLU A 75 -19.49 -5.92 4.45
CA GLU A 75 -19.57 -7.27 5.01
C GLU A 75 -20.78 -7.45 5.93
N ALA A 76 -21.10 -6.44 6.75
CA ALA A 76 -22.30 -6.47 7.60
C ALA A 76 -23.59 -6.54 6.78
N ILE A 77 -23.70 -5.75 5.70
CA ILE A 77 -24.84 -5.80 4.76
C ILE A 77 -24.96 -7.19 4.15
N ARG A 78 -23.85 -7.74 3.65
CA ARG A 78 -23.82 -9.07 3.03
C ARG A 78 -24.35 -10.16 3.97
N VAL A 79 -23.91 -10.16 5.23
CA VAL A 79 -24.38 -11.13 6.24
C VAL A 79 -25.89 -10.97 6.51
N ILE A 80 -26.40 -9.74 6.55
CA ILE A 80 -27.84 -9.47 6.74
C ILE A 80 -28.65 -9.98 5.54
N GLU A 81 -28.18 -9.74 4.32
CA GLU A 81 -28.85 -10.19 3.09
C GLU A 81 -28.83 -11.72 2.93
N GLU A 82 -27.75 -12.38 3.32
CA GLU A 82 -27.65 -13.85 3.34
C GLU A 82 -28.63 -14.46 4.35
N ARG A 83 -28.86 -13.82 5.51
CA ARG A 83 -29.84 -14.29 6.52
C ARG A 83 -31.30 -14.13 6.08
N ASN A 84 -31.58 -13.11 5.27
CA ASN A 84 -32.94 -12.81 4.81
C ASN A 84 -33.33 -13.57 3.52
N ARG A 85 -32.41 -14.39 2.99
CA ARG A 85 -32.66 -15.33 1.90
C ARG A 85 -33.14 -16.68 2.44
#